data_AF-A0A125SIP7-F1
#
_entry.id   AF-A0A125SIP7-F1
#
_cell.length_a   1.000
_cell.length_b   1.000
_cell.length_c   1.000
_cell.angle_alpha   90.00
_cell.angle_beta   90.00
_cell.angle_gamma   90.00
#
_symmetry.space_group_name_H-M   'P 1'
#
loop_
_entity.id
_entity.type
_entity.pdbx_description
1 polymer ?
#
loop_
_entity_poly.entity_id
_entity_poly.type
_entity_poly.pdbx_seq_one_letter_code
_entity_poly.pdbx_strand_id
1 'polypeptide(L)'
;MNELVATGLEKVLAYSPAVYLAASSSGVLDNLISEEEGNKSTANMAEQDGRIVLTELDDAYHERRRAYLHRLRECVDKYCQVVPVYGVEDPPLDLLKFRELIDEESYDALLLTLEKNAVFLTLDGRLRELANAVGGIKGVWPQVFVAAAGNAGLCSTGEYAQLVFTSLIKRRSHVAINAMDFVWLLSQPMDFQHFAMRALLKHMANPAVDWRSAVLFVGESLNRTAVAGATLSALRRIIETFVPVLFARRDANANLVHVSLELGVAQIVKTGFQPEQAHPMEAPKIAEDQALWRRFLSASIFKARRLATEQTVDELASRSLNVAPVYCCVGPMYRINEAAKSGQLKQI
;
A
#
# COMPACT_ATOMS: atom_id res chain seq x y z
N MET A 1 -1.25 13.49 9.81
CA MET A 1 -0.27 14.31 9.06
C MET A 1 1.00 13.54 8.66
N ASN A 2 1.64 12.79 9.57
CA ASN A 2 2.89 12.05 9.29
C ASN A 2 2.92 11.29 7.95
N GLU A 3 1.88 10.52 7.63
CA GLU A 3 1.87 9.74 6.38
C GLU A 3 1.83 10.63 5.12
N LEU A 4 1.12 11.77 5.20
CA LEU A 4 1.03 12.73 4.10
C LEU A 4 2.38 13.42 3.87
N VAL A 5 3.02 13.91 4.93
CA VAL A 5 4.33 14.56 4.83
C VAL A 5 5.41 13.59 4.37
N ALA A 6 5.39 12.35 4.88
CA ALA A 6 6.33 11.32 4.46
C ALA A 6 6.20 10.91 2.98
N THR A 7 5.05 11.22 2.34
CA THR A 7 4.79 10.91 0.92
C THR A 7 4.73 12.16 0.05
N GLY A 8 4.97 13.35 0.61
CA GLY A 8 4.91 14.62 -0.11
C GLY A 8 3.50 15.06 -0.51
N LEU A 9 2.48 14.57 0.21
CA LEU A 9 1.08 14.82 -0.05
C LEU A 9 0.45 15.81 0.92
N GLU A 10 1.23 16.64 1.62
CA GLU A 10 0.71 17.69 2.50
C GLU A 10 -0.33 18.61 1.81
N LYS A 11 -0.16 18.88 0.51
CA LYS A 11 -1.08 19.69 -0.31
C LYS A 11 -2.53 19.19 -0.31
N VAL A 12 -2.76 17.90 -0.07
CA VAL A 12 -4.12 17.34 -0.08
C VAL A 12 -4.96 17.84 1.10
N LEU A 13 -4.34 18.36 2.16
CA LEU A 13 -5.05 18.96 3.29
C LEU A 13 -5.89 20.18 2.86
N ALA A 14 -5.49 20.86 1.79
CA ALA A 14 -6.27 21.96 1.20
C ALA A 14 -7.61 21.52 0.58
N TYR A 15 -7.89 20.21 0.51
CA TYR A 15 -9.20 19.69 0.14
C TYR A 15 -10.30 20.11 1.14
N SER A 16 -9.95 20.24 2.42
CA SER A 16 -10.88 20.70 3.45
C SER A 16 -10.82 22.22 3.59
N PRO A 17 -11.96 22.92 3.77
CA PRO A 17 -11.97 24.37 4.04
C PRO A 17 -11.18 24.75 5.29
N ALA A 18 -11.18 23.87 6.29
CA ALA A 18 -10.40 24.01 7.51
C ALA A 18 -9.90 22.64 7.99
N VAL A 19 -8.67 22.61 8.49
CA VAL A 19 -8.09 21.45 9.17
C VAL A 19 -7.69 21.92 10.56
N TYR A 20 -8.33 21.37 11.59
CA TYR A 20 -8.04 21.74 12.97
C TYR A 20 -6.99 20.81 13.58
N LEU A 21 -6.09 21.38 14.38
CA LEU A 21 -5.12 20.64 15.18
C LEU A 21 -5.23 21.10 16.64
N ALA A 22 -5.29 20.16 17.58
CA ALA A 22 -5.28 20.48 19.00
C ALA A 22 -3.93 21.11 19.38
N ALA A 23 -3.97 22.15 20.22
CA ALA A 23 -2.78 22.81 20.73
C ALA A 23 -1.82 21.85 21.45
N SER A 24 -2.35 20.84 22.16
CA SER A 24 -1.57 19.77 22.79
C SER A 24 -0.77 18.96 21.76
N SER A 25 -1.39 18.53 20.65
CA SER A 25 -0.68 17.84 19.57
C SER A 25 0.40 18.71 18.91
N SER A 26 0.17 20.01 18.80
CA SER A 26 1.18 20.96 18.30
C SER A 26 2.35 21.08 19.29
N GLY A 27 2.07 21.12 20.59
CA GLY A 27 3.10 21.15 21.64
C GLY A 27 3.95 19.87 21.66
N VAL A 28 3.35 18.70 21.44
CA VAL A 28 4.10 17.43 21.30
C VAL A 28 5.09 17.51 20.13
N LEU A 29 4.69 18.09 18.99
CA LEU A 29 5.61 18.27 17.86
C LEU A 29 6.77 19.22 18.20
N ASP A 30 6.51 20.30 18.91
CA ASP A 30 7.54 21.27 19.33
C ASP A 30 8.54 20.67 20.33
N ASN A 31 8.04 19.82 21.23
CA ASN A 31 8.88 19.05 22.14
C ASN A 31 9.77 18.08 21.37
N LEU A 32 9.22 17.34 20.40
CA LEU A 32 10.01 16.42 19.55
C LEU A 32 11.10 17.15 18.75
N ILE A 33 10.82 18.36 18.25
CA ILE A 33 11.82 19.19 17.56
C ILE A 33 12.93 19.59 18.53
N SER A 34 12.56 20.11 19.70
CA SER A 34 13.49 20.57 20.73
C SER A 34 14.37 19.43 21.26
N GLU A 35 13.79 18.25 21.47
CA GLU A 35 14.52 17.04 21.86
C GLU A 35 15.54 16.63 20.80
N GLU A 36 15.16 16.63 19.52
CA GLU A 36 16.06 16.22 18.43
C GLU A 36 17.17 17.24 18.15
N GLU A 37 16.92 18.53 18.39
CA GLU A 37 17.96 19.57 18.34
C GLU A 37 18.98 19.44 19.48
N GLY A 38 18.53 19.00 20.66
CA GLY A 38 19.38 18.70 21.81
C GLY A 38 20.05 17.32 21.74
N ASN A 39 19.63 16.45 20.82
CA ASN A 39 20.06 15.06 20.77
C ASN A 39 21.49 14.91 20.20
N LYS A 40 22.38 14.35 21.03
CA LYS A 40 23.77 13.99 20.66
C LYS A 40 24.02 12.48 20.74
N SER A 41 22.98 11.66 20.79
CA SER A 41 23.11 10.21 20.89
C SER A 41 23.75 9.65 19.61
N THR A 42 24.84 8.91 19.75
CA THR A 42 25.57 8.31 18.62
C THR A 42 25.10 6.89 18.29
N ALA A 43 24.30 6.27 19.15
CA ALA A 43 23.78 4.93 18.93
C ALA A 43 22.46 4.70 19.66
N ASN A 44 21.60 3.89 19.06
CA ASN A 44 20.41 3.33 19.68
C ASN A 44 20.61 1.83 19.88
N MET A 45 20.30 1.32 21.07
CA MET A 45 20.43 -0.09 21.40
C MET A 45 19.03 -0.68 21.57
N ALA A 46 18.67 -1.65 20.73
CA ALA A 46 17.37 -2.31 20.78
C ALA A 46 17.56 -3.83 20.83
N GLU A 47 16.69 -4.54 21.55
CA GLU A 47 16.63 -6.00 21.48
C GLU A 47 15.68 -6.42 20.35
N GLN A 48 16.21 -7.18 19.38
CA GLN A 48 15.44 -7.72 18.26
C GLN A 48 15.69 -9.22 18.17
N ASP A 49 14.63 -10.02 18.36
CA ASP A 49 14.67 -11.49 18.32
C ASP A 49 15.72 -12.11 19.27
N GLY A 50 15.84 -11.58 20.50
CA GLY A 50 16.78 -12.05 21.52
C GLY A 50 18.24 -11.65 21.27
N ARG A 51 18.49 -10.73 20.33
CA ARG A 51 19.80 -10.17 20.04
C ARG A 51 19.79 -8.66 20.28
N ILE A 52 20.84 -8.16 20.93
CA ILE A 52 21.06 -6.72 21.06
C ILE A 52 21.58 -6.20 19.72
N VAL A 53 20.80 -5.33 19.09
CA VAL A 53 21.16 -4.60 17.87
C VAL A 53 21.53 -3.18 18.28
N LEU A 54 22.81 -2.85 18.11
CA LEU A 54 23.28 -1.48 18.19
C LEU A 54 23.15 -0.86 16.80
N THR A 55 22.33 0.18 16.68
CA THR A 55 22.21 0.98 15.46
C THR A 55 22.97 2.28 15.70
N GLU A 56 24.13 2.44 15.05
CA GLU A 56 24.82 3.71 15.04
C GLU A 56 23.95 4.75 14.33
N LEU A 57 23.72 5.88 15.00
CA LEU A 57 23.02 7.02 14.43
C LEU A 57 24.11 7.99 13.99
N ASP A 58 24.31 8.06 12.67
CA ASP A 58 25.23 9.04 12.09
C ASP A 58 24.60 10.44 12.08
N ASP A 59 25.43 11.47 11.92
CA ASP A 59 24.96 12.85 11.81
C ASP A 59 23.92 13.01 10.69
N ALA A 60 24.07 12.24 9.60
CA ALA A 60 23.12 12.22 8.49
C ALA A 60 21.73 11.68 8.88
N TYR A 61 21.62 10.76 9.84
CA TYR A 61 20.35 10.34 10.41
C TYR A 61 19.67 11.50 11.15
N HIS A 62 20.40 12.16 12.05
CA HIS A 62 19.87 13.28 12.83
C HIS A 62 19.46 14.45 11.95
N GLU A 63 20.25 14.77 10.92
CA GLU A 63 19.88 15.78 9.92
C GLU A 63 18.60 15.43 9.18
N ARG A 64 18.46 14.18 8.70
CA ARG A 64 17.22 13.72 8.05
C ARG A 64 16.03 13.76 8.99
N ARG A 65 16.23 13.41 10.26
CA ARG A 65 15.18 13.43 11.29
C ARG A 65 14.72 14.86 11.59
N ARG A 66 15.64 15.80 11.81
CA ARG A 66 15.34 17.22 11.99
C ARG A 66 14.61 17.80 10.79
N ALA A 67 15.13 17.58 9.58
CA ALA A 67 14.50 18.06 8.35
C ALA A 67 13.05 17.55 8.21
N TYR A 68 12.80 16.29 8.57
CA TYR A 68 11.46 15.72 8.57
C TYR A 68 10.53 16.37 9.60
N LEU A 69 11.00 16.62 10.83
CA LEU A 69 10.20 17.27 11.88
C LEU A 69 9.89 18.73 11.53
N HIS A 70 10.84 19.48 10.98
CA HIS A 70 10.57 20.84 10.50
C HIS A 70 9.57 20.84 9.34
N ARG A 71 9.66 19.89 8.41
CA ARG A 71 8.65 19.76 7.33
C ARG A 71 7.26 19.44 7.87
N LEU A 72 7.16 18.67 8.96
CA LEU A 72 5.88 18.47 9.66
C LEU A 72 5.35 19.78 10.23
N ARG A 73 6.23 20.58 10.85
CA ARG A 73 5.83 21.88 11.41
C ARG A 73 5.38 22.86 10.33
N GLU A 74 6.11 22.96 9.22
CA GLU A 74 5.72 23.77 8.06
C GLU A 74 4.36 23.35 7.49
N CYS A 75 4.07 22.04 7.48
CA CYS A 75 2.78 21.52 7.06
C CYS A 75 1.66 21.97 8.02
N VAL A 76 1.90 21.94 9.34
CA VAL A 76 0.96 22.45 10.35
C VAL A 76 0.72 23.94 10.13
N ASP A 77 1.77 24.74 10.06
CA ASP A 77 1.66 26.20 9.96
C ASP A 77 0.94 26.63 8.65
N LYS A 78 1.10 25.84 7.58
CA LYS A 78 0.50 26.14 6.27
C LYS A 78 -0.94 25.68 6.11
N TYR A 79 -1.28 24.49 6.60
CA TYR A 79 -2.57 23.84 6.28
C TYR A 79 -3.50 23.70 7.49
N CYS A 80 -2.99 23.84 8.72
CA CYS A 80 -3.76 23.58 9.92
C CYS A 80 -4.03 24.86 10.71
N GLN A 81 -5.17 24.88 11.39
CA GLN A 81 -5.52 25.87 12.40
C GLN A 81 -5.30 25.23 13.78
N VAL A 82 -4.25 25.66 14.47
CA VAL A 82 -3.97 25.21 15.83
C VAL A 82 -4.91 25.92 16.79
N VAL A 83 -5.69 25.16 17.54
CA VAL A 83 -6.72 25.70 18.44
C VAL A 83 -6.66 25.02 19.81
N PRO A 84 -6.91 25.76 20.90
CA PRO A 84 -7.13 25.15 22.21
C PRO A 84 -8.40 24.30 22.20
N VAL A 85 -8.42 23.29 23.06
CA VAL A 85 -9.54 22.36 23.23
C VAL A 85 -10.23 22.70 24.55
N TYR A 86 -11.52 23.01 24.50
CA TYR A 86 -12.29 23.44 25.68
C TYR A 86 -13.27 22.37 26.19
N GLY A 87 -13.53 21.35 25.38
CA GLY A 87 -14.62 20.41 25.52
C GLY A 87 -15.95 20.93 24.95
N VAL A 88 -16.88 20.01 24.77
CA VAL A 88 -18.30 20.31 24.57
C VAL A 88 -19.01 20.33 25.94
N GLU A 89 -20.12 21.06 26.06
CA GLU A 89 -20.88 21.17 27.33
C GLU A 89 -21.35 19.80 27.83
N ASP A 90 -21.88 18.97 26.94
CA ASP A 90 -22.37 17.62 27.23
C ASP A 90 -21.59 16.57 26.42
N PRO A 91 -20.36 16.19 26.83
CA PRO A 91 -19.61 15.15 26.14
C PRO A 91 -20.25 13.79 26.38
N PRO A 92 -20.18 12.85 25.42
CA PRO A 92 -20.66 11.49 25.62
C PRO A 92 -20.03 10.86 26.88
N LEU A 93 -20.88 10.36 27.79
CA LEU A 93 -20.45 9.81 29.08
C LEU A 93 -19.40 8.70 28.94
N ASP A 94 -19.51 7.90 27.89
CA ASP A 94 -18.55 6.84 27.64
C ASP A 94 -17.19 7.38 27.20
N LEU A 95 -17.14 8.49 26.44
CA LEU A 95 -15.88 9.14 26.05
C LEU A 95 -15.08 9.61 27.28
N LEU A 96 -15.75 10.17 28.30
CA LEU A 96 -15.11 10.61 29.54
C LEU A 96 -14.36 9.47 30.25
N LYS A 97 -14.86 8.23 30.17
CA LYS A 97 -14.23 7.05 30.81
C LYS A 97 -12.92 6.65 30.13
N PHE A 98 -12.69 7.08 28.88
CA PHE A 98 -11.49 6.73 28.12
C PHE A 98 -10.35 7.73 28.31
N ARG A 99 -10.56 8.84 29.03
CA ARG A 99 -9.51 9.84 29.26
C ARG A 99 -8.23 9.24 29.86
N GLU A 100 -8.36 8.25 30.74
CA GLU A 100 -7.22 7.58 31.38
C GLU A 100 -6.59 6.48 30.50
N LEU A 101 -7.25 6.10 29.40
CA LEU A 101 -6.87 4.97 28.55
C LEU A 101 -6.18 5.39 27.25
N ILE A 102 -6.24 6.67 26.89
CA ILE A 102 -5.60 7.23 25.70
C ILE A 102 -4.72 8.41 26.09
N ASP A 103 -3.71 8.69 25.27
CA ASP A 103 -2.85 9.85 25.43
C ASP A 103 -3.63 11.17 25.33
N GLU A 104 -3.09 12.20 25.98
CA GLU A 104 -3.75 13.51 26.12
C GLU A 104 -4.01 14.15 24.76
N GLU A 105 -3.03 14.09 23.84
CA GLU A 105 -3.16 14.65 22.50
C GLU A 105 -4.22 13.96 21.65
N SER A 106 -4.38 12.64 21.77
CA SER A 106 -5.46 11.90 21.12
C SER A 106 -6.80 12.22 21.73
N TYR A 107 -6.91 12.32 23.07
CA TYR A 107 -8.15 12.68 23.75
C TYR A 107 -8.62 14.08 23.36
N ASP A 108 -7.70 15.05 23.36
CA ASP A 108 -7.97 16.42 22.94
C ASP A 108 -8.41 16.49 21.47
N ALA A 109 -7.82 15.69 20.59
CA ALA A 109 -8.25 15.64 19.19
C ALA A 109 -9.69 15.11 19.05
N LEU A 110 -10.13 14.18 19.90
CA LEU A 110 -11.52 13.70 19.91
C LEU A 110 -12.49 14.79 20.41
N LEU A 111 -12.15 15.46 21.51
CA LEU A 111 -12.94 16.57 22.04
C LEU A 111 -13.05 17.72 21.04
N LEU A 112 -11.93 18.10 20.43
CA LEU A 112 -11.91 19.12 19.38
C LEU A 112 -12.78 18.75 18.19
N THR A 113 -12.81 17.46 17.84
CA THR A 113 -13.68 16.98 16.76
C THR A 113 -15.16 17.17 17.10
N LEU A 114 -15.56 16.91 18.35
CA LEU A 114 -16.92 17.17 18.82
C LEU A 114 -17.24 18.67 18.83
N GLU A 115 -16.35 19.50 19.39
CA GLU A 115 -16.51 20.95 19.45
C GLU A 115 -16.71 21.61 18.09
N LYS A 116 -15.94 21.16 17.09
CA LYS A 116 -16.00 21.70 15.73
C LYS A 116 -16.99 20.99 14.82
N ASN A 117 -17.68 19.95 15.33
CA ASN A 117 -18.51 19.05 14.53
C ASN A 117 -17.79 18.59 13.25
N ALA A 118 -16.51 18.20 13.41
CA ALA A 118 -15.61 17.87 12.32
C ALA A 118 -15.55 16.36 12.06
N VAL A 119 -14.81 15.98 11.01
CA VAL A 119 -14.45 14.58 10.74
C VAL A 119 -13.06 14.30 11.30
N PHE A 120 -12.92 13.22 12.05
CA PHE A 120 -11.66 12.84 12.70
C PHE A 120 -10.69 12.17 11.71
N LEU A 121 -9.61 12.87 11.34
CA LEU A 121 -8.58 12.33 10.45
C LEU A 121 -7.46 11.67 11.26
N THR A 122 -7.42 10.34 11.30
CA THR A 122 -6.38 9.58 12.02
C THR A 122 -5.82 8.40 11.24
N LEU A 123 -4.55 8.08 11.50
CA LEU A 123 -3.90 6.85 11.02
C LEU A 123 -4.16 5.66 11.93
N ASP A 124 -4.55 5.90 13.18
CA ASP A 124 -4.81 4.84 14.14
C ASP A 124 -6.23 4.29 13.94
N GLY A 125 -6.30 3.07 13.42
CA GLY A 125 -7.56 2.37 13.19
C GLY A 125 -8.33 2.07 14.47
N ARG A 126 -7.64 1.76 15.58
CA ARG A 126 -8.27 1.44 16.87
C ARG A 126 -8.84 2.70 17.51
N LEU A 127 -8.07 3.80 17.49
CA LEU A 127 -8.55 5.09 17.98
C LEU A 127 -9.76 5.57 17.16
N ARG A 128 -9.75 5.35 15.84
CA ARG A 128 -10.88 5.67 14.97
C ARG A 128 -12.14 4.87 15.30
N GLU A 129 -12.00 3.56 15.47
CA GLU A 129 -13.12 2.67 15.83
C GLU A 129 -13.69 3.02 17.20
N LEU A 130 -12.80 3.29 18.18
CA LEU A 130 -13.18 3.76 19.51
C LEU A 130 -13.97 5.07 19.41
N ALA A 131 -13.43 6.08 18.72
CA ALA A 131 -14.05 7.39 18.54
C ALA A 131 -15.49 7.29 17.99
N ASN A 132 -15.70 6.41 17.01
CA ASN A 132 -17.02 6.16 16.45
C ASN A 132 -17.94 5.43 17.44
N ALA A 133 -17.45 4.40 18.14
CA ALA A 133 -18.24 3.60 19.05
C ALA A 133 -18.69 4.36 20.31
N VAL A 134 -17.82 5.19 20.87
CA VAL A 134 -18.05 5.84 22.18
C VAL A 134 -18.47 7.31 22.06
N GLY A 135 -18.00 7.98 21.01
CA GLY A 135 -18.23 9.40 20.80
C GLY A 135 -19.18 9.71 19.63
N GLY A 136 -19.58 8.70 18.84
CA GLY A 136 -20.29 8.93 17.57
C GLY A 136 -19.48 9.73 16.56
N ILE A 137 -18.15 9.83 16.76
CA ILE A 137 -17.26 10.65 15.96
C ILE A 137 -16.94 9.92 14.65
N LYS A 138 -17.33 10.52 13.53
CA LYS A 138 -16.99 9.99 12.21
C LYS A 138 -15.50 10.18 11.95
N GLY A 139 -14.79 9.08 11.79
CA GLY A 139 -13.37 9.12 11.45
C GLY A 139 -13.06 8.64 10.04
N VAL A 140 -12.01 9.20 9.46
CA VAL A 140 -11.53 8.89 8.11
C VAL A 140 -10.04 8.58 8.15
N TRP A 141 -9.61 7.62 7.32
CA TRP A 141 -8.19 7.41 7.10
C TRP A 141 -7.63 8.41 6.09
N PRO A 142 -6.38 8.89 6.29
CA PRO A 142 -5.57 9.48 5.22
C PRO A 142 -5.68 8.85 3.82
N GLN A 143 -5.71 7.52 3.63
CA GLN A 143 -5.84 6.96 2.28
C GLN A 143 -7.18 7.33 1.62
N VAL A 144 -8.29 7.27 2.35
CA VAL A 144 -9.61 7.63 1.86
C VAL A 144 -9.71 9.15 1.63
N PHE A 145 -9.11 9.93 2.54
CA PHE A 145 -9.02 11.38 2.39
C PHE A 145 -8.25 11.79 1.13
N VAL A 146 -7.10 11.15 0.86
CA VAL A 146 -6.30 11.40 -0.35
C VAL A 146 -7.02 10.93 -1.60
N ALA A 147 -7.77 9.82 -1.55
CA ALA A 147 -8.61 9.41 -2.67
C ALA A 147 -9.67 10.47 -3.04
N ALA A 148 -10.34 11.04 -2.03
CA ALA A 148 -11.28 12.14 -2.24
C ALA A 148 -10.61 13.40 -2.80
N ALA A 149 -9.45 13.78 -2.24
CA ALA A 149 -8.66 14.91 -2.74
C ALA A 149 -8.14 14.68 -4.17
N GLY A 150 -7.82 13.44 -4.53
CA GLY A 150 -7.44 13.04 -5.89
C GLY A 150 -8.56 13.24 -6.90
N ASN A 151 -9.80 12.89 -6.53
CA ASN A 151 -10.98 13.18 -7.37
C ASN A 151 -11.21 14.69 -7.58
N ALA A 152 -10.72 15.52 -6.65
CA ALA A 152 -10.73 16.99 -6.78
C ALA A 152 -9.48 17.55 -7.51
N GLY A 153 -8.59 16.69 -8.03
CA GLY A 153 -7.41 17.09 -8.79
C GLY A 153 -6.20 17.52 -7.95
N LEU A 154 -6.23 17.34 -6.62
CA LEU A 154 -5.12 17.72 -5.72
C LEU A 154 -4.01 16.66 -5.64
N CYS A 155 -4.27 15.46 -6.15
CA CYS A 155 -3.36 14.32 -6.13
C CYS A 155 -3.48 13.55 -7.46
N SER A 156 -2.34 13.28 -8.09
CA SER A 156 -2.28 12.41 -9.26
C SER A 156 -2.40 10.93 -8.88
N THR A 157 -2.75 10.09 -9.84
CA THR A 157 -2.83 8.63 -9.64
C THR A 157 -1.49 8.03 -9.19
N GLY A 158 -0.36 8.56 -9.68
CA GLY A 158 0.97 8.11 -9.28
C GLY A 158 1.31 8.48 -7.84
N GLU A 159 0.99 9.70 -7.42
CA GLU A 159 1.18 10.12 -6.03
C GLU A 159 0.29 9.31 -5.06
N TYR A 160 -0.94 9.00 -5.46
CA TYR A 160 -1.82 8.10 -4.70
C TYR A 160 -1.21 6.69 -4.56
N ALA A 161 -0.73 6.10 -5.66
CA ALA A 161 -0.11 4.78 -5.62
C ALA A 161 1.17 4.77 -4.76
N GLN A 162 1.96 5.85 -4.78
CA GLN A 162 3.12 6.01 -3.91
C GLN A 162 2.73 6.01 -2.42
N LEU A 163 1.65 6.70 -2.04
CA LEU A 163 1.10 6.66 -0.68
C LEU A 163 0.69 5.25 -0.28
N VAL A 164 0.01 4.51 -1.16
CA VAL A 164 -0.45 3.14 -0.91
C VAL A 164 0.74 2.23 -0.62
N PHE A 165 1.76 2.21 -1.49
CA PHE A 165 2.93 1.34 -1.29
C PHE A 165 3.81 1.77 -0.13
N THR A 166 3.94 3.08 0.13
CA THR A 166 4.66 3.57 1.31
C THR A 166 3.97 3.12 2.60
N SER A 167 2.64 3.19 2.65
CA SER A 167 1.84 2.69 3.78
C SER A 167 2.01 1.18 3.96
N LEU A 168 2.07 0.43 2.85
CA LEU A 168 2.29 -1.01 2.86
C LEU A 168 3.68 -1.39 3.38
N ILE A 169 4.72 -0.70 2.92
CA ILE A 169 6.11 -0.89 3.37
C ILE A 169 6.25 -0.59 4.86
N LYS A 170 5.55 0.45 5.35
CA LYS A 170 5.45 0.79 6.78
C LYS A 170 4.52 -0.14 7.58
N ARG A 171 4.06 -1.24 6.98
CA ARG A 171 3.23 -2.28 7.61
C ARG A 171 1.93 -1.75 8.22
N ARG A 172 1.31 -0.75 7.58
CA ARG A 172 -0.04 -0.32 7.99
C ARG A 172 -1.04 -1.45 7.72
N SER A 173 -1.92 -1.71 8.69
CA SER A 173 -2.77 -2.91 8.72
C SER A 173 -3.94 -2.89 7.73
N HIS A 174 -4.48 -1.72 7.41
CA HIS A 174 -5.75 -1.64 6.68
C HIS A 174 -5.60 -1.03 5.25
N VAL A 175 -4.47 -1.21 4.56
CA VAL A 175 -4.25 -0.55 3.25
C VAL A 175 -5.16 -1.15 2.16
N ALA A 176 -5.88 -0.31 1.41
CA ALA A 176 -6.60 -0.75 0.22
C ALA A 176 -5.67 -0.66 -1.00
N ILE A 177 -5.66 -1.67 -1.87
CA ILE A 177 -4.79 -1.70 -3.05
C ILE A 177 -5.62 -2.11 -4.25
N ASN A 178 -5.53 -1.36 -5.34
CA ASN A 178 -6.21 -1.66 -6.59
C ASN A 178 -5.20 -2.05 -7.69
N ALA A 179 -5.71 -2.61 -8.79
CA ALA A 179 -4.87 -3.07 -9.90
C ALA A 179 -4.10 -1.95 -10.62
N MET A 180 -4.62 -0.72 -10.62
CA MET A 180 -3.90 0.42 -11.21
C MET A 180 -2.69 0.81 -10.37
N ASP A 181 -2.77 0.70 -9.03
CA ASP A 181 -1.62 0.88 -8.14
C ASP A 181 -0.54 -0.15 -8.50
N PHE A 182 -0.93 -1.40 -8.76
CA PHE A 182 0.02 -2.44 -9.20
C PHE A 182 0.65 -2.13 -10.57
N VAL A 183 -0.13 -1.67 -11.55
CA VAL A 183 0.41 -1.25 -12.85
C VAL A 183 1.40 -0.09 -12.70
N TRP A 184 1.11 0.88 -11.82
CA TRP A 184 2.05 1.95 -11.46
C TRP A 184 3.34 1.40 -10.83
N LEU A 185 3.22 0.39 -9.94
CA LEU A 185 4.36 -0.26 -9.31
C LEU A 185 5.29 -0.92 -10.34
N LEU A 186 4.73 -1.49 -11.41
CA LEU A 186 5.53 -2.10 -12.47
C LEU A 186 6.45 -1.09 -13.16
N SER A 187 6.08 0.19 -13.18
CA SER A 187 6.84 1.26 -13.80
C SER A 187 7.87 1.94 -12.89
N GLN A 188 8.00 1.50 -11.63
CA GLN A 188 8.94 2.07 -10.67
C GLN A 188 10.35 1.49 -10.83
N PRO A 189 11.39 2.19 -10.31
CA PRO A 189 12.75 1.65 -10.23
C PRO A 189 12.79 0.28 -9.55
N MET A 190 13.70 -0.59 -10.02
CA MET A 190 13.75 -2.00 -9.62
C MET A 190 13.87 -2.19 -8.11
N ASP A 191 14.70 -1.39 -7.44
CA ASP A 191 14.88 -1.49 -5.98
C ASP A 191 13.57 -1.22 -5.23
N PHE A 192 12.87 -0.13 -5.58
CA PHE A 192 11.57 0.19 -5.00
C PHE A 192 10.55 -0.90 -5.32
N GLN A 193 10.53 -1.38 -6.57
CA GLN A 193 9.66 -2.47 -6.99
C GLN A 193 9.87 -3.72 -6.12
N HIS A 194 11.10 -4.14 -5.86
CA HIS A 194 11.39 -5.30 -5.02
C HIS A 194 10.89 -5.13 -3.58
N PHE A 195 11.15 -3.98 -2.95
CA PHE A 195 10.71 -3.72 -1.58
C PHE A 195 9.17 -3.69 -1.47
N ALA A 196 8.51 -2.96 -2.37
CA ALA A 196 7.06 -2.86 -2.40
C ALA A 196 6.39 -4.20 -2.75
N MET A 197 6.96 -4.98 -3.67
CA MET A 197 6.47 -6.32 -4.02
C MET A 197 6.54 -7.28 -2.84
N ARG A 198 7.66 -7.27 -2.09
CA ARG A 198 7.78 -8.08 -0.88
C ARG A 198 6.74 -7.68 0.18
N ALA A 199 6.52 -6.38 0.36
CA ALA A 199 5.50 -5.88 1.28
C ALA A 199 4.09 -6.30 0.84
N LEU A 200 3.78 -6.24 -0.46
CA LEU A 200 2.51 -6.66 -1.04
C LEU A 200 2.27 -8.16 -0.88
N LEU A 201 3.25 -9.01 -1.20
CA LEU A 201 3.13 -10.46 -1.02
C LEU A 201 2.91 -10.82 0.45
N LYS A 202 3.64 -10.19 1.38
CA LYS A 202 3.41 -10.37 2.82
C LYS A 202 2.03 -9.91 3.27
N HIS A 203 1.55 -8.78 2.73
CA HIS A 203 0.21 -8.28 3.02
C HIS A 203 -0.87 -9.24 2.56
N MET A 204 -0.81 -9.74 1.31
CA MET A 204 -1.76 -10.73 0.81
C MET A 204 -1.64 -12.10 1.48
N ALA A 205 -0.50 -12.44 2.08
CA ALA A 205 -0.36 -13.65 2.86
C ALA A 205 -1.01 -13.55 4.25
N ASN A 206 -1.24 -12.32 4.74
CA ASN A 206 -1.74 -12.08 6.09
C ASN A 206 -3.22 -12.49 6.21
N PRO A 207 -3.57 -13.38 7.16
CA PRO A 207 -4.96 -13.80 7.41
C PRO A 207 -5.93 -12.65 7.73
N ALA A 208 -5.44 -11.50 8.21
CA ALA A 208 -6.26 -10.32 8.47
C ALA A 208 -6.79 -9.65 7.19
N VAL A 209 -6.19 -9.92 6.02
CA VAL A 209 -6.66 -9.44 4.73
C VAL A 209 -7.67 -10.44 4.17
N ASP A 210 -8.84 -9.98 3.72
CA ASP A 210 -9.83 -10.85 3.09
C ASP A 210 -9.27 -11.50 1.81
N TRP A 211 -9.21 -12.84 1.81
CA TRP A 211 -8.60 -13.58 0.70
C TRP A 211 -9.37 -13.41 -0.62
N ARG A 212 -10.69 -13.17 -0.57
CA ARG A 212 -11.50 -12.96 -1.79
C ARG A 212 -11.10 -11.65 -2.46
N SER A 213 -10.93 -10.59 -1.68
CA SER A 213 -10.41 -9.30 -2.13
C SER A 213 -9.02 -9.43 -2.74
N ALA A 214 -8.14 -10.25 -2.15
CA ALA A 214 -6.81 -10.53 -2.70
C ALA A 214 -6.87 -11.28 -4.05
N VAL A 215 -7.77 -12.26 -4.20
CA VAL A 215 -8.00 -12.97 -5.48
C VAL A 215 -8.51 -12.00 -6.55
N LEU A 216 -9.48 -11.13 -6.20
CA LEU A 216 -10.01 -10.11 -7.11
C LEU A 216 -8.91 -9.13 -7.55
N PHE A 217 -8.09 -8.67 -6.61
CA PHE A 217 -6.94 -7.82 -6.90
C PHE A 217 -5.97 -8.48 -7.88
N VAL A 218 -5.61 -9.77 -7.67
CA VAL A 218 -4.70 -10.49 -8.58
C VAL A 218 -5.32 -10.67 -9.97
N GLY A 219 -6.60 -11.06 -10.05
CA GLY A 219 -7.31 -11.20 -11.32
C GLY A 219 -7.39 -9.90 -12.11
N GLU A 220 -7.77 -8.80 -11.44
CA GLU A 220 -7.84 -7.48 -12.07
C GLU A 220 -6.44 -6.95 -12.44
N SER A 221 -5.42 -7.20 -11.61
CA SER A 221 -4.03 -6.86 -11.93
C SER A 221 -3.53 -7.56 -13.18
N LEU A 222 -3.82 -8.86 -13.33
CA LEU A 222 -3.50 -9.60 -14.56
C LEU A 222 -4.24 -9.03 -15.77
N ASN A 223 -5.52 -8.72 -15.62
CA ASN A 223 -6.33 -8.12 -16.68
C ASN A 223 -5.80 -6.76 -17.12
N ARG A 224 -5.55 -5.84 -16.18
CA ARG A 224 -5.00 -4.50 -16.47
C ARG A 224 -3.63 -4.57 -17.10
N THR A 225 -2.77 -5.47 -16.62
CA THR A 225 -1.43 -5.66 -17.18
C THR A 225 -1.49 -6.25 -18.59
N ALA A 226 -2.43 -7.17 -18.86
CA ALA A 226 -2.67 -7.72 -20.20
C ALA A 226 -3.18 -6.64 -21.17
N VAL A 227 -4.16 -5.83 -20.77
CA VAL A 227 -4.68 -4.70 -21.56
C VAL A 227 -3.58 -3.67 -21.83
N ALA A 228 -2.69 -3.45 -20.87
CA ALA A 228 -1.52 -2.59 -21.03
C ALA A 228 -0.38 -3.25 -21.82
N GLY A 229 -0.62 -4.34 -22.57
CA GLY A 229 0.35 -4.90 -23.52
C GLY A 229 1.39 -5.84 -22.91
N ALA A 230 1.11 -6.49 -21.77
CA ALA A 230 2.03 -7.48 -21.22
C ALA A 230 2.22 -8.70 -22.11
N THR A 231 3.46 -9.19 -22.19
CA THR A 231 3.73 -10.47 -22.88
C THR A 231 3.20 -11.65 -22.08
N LEU A 232 2.94 -12.77 -22.77
CA LEU A 232 2.56 -14.03 -22.13
C LEU A 232 3.54 -14.43 -21.01
N SER A 233 4.85 -14.23 -21.23
CA SER A 233 5.88 -14.51 -20.23
C SER A 233 5.74 -13.62 -18.98
N ALA A 234 5.45 -12.33 -19.15
CA ALA A 234 5.24 -11.41 -18.03
C ALA A 234 4.00 -11.78 -17.21
N LEU A 235 2.88 -12.10 -17.86
CA LEU A 235 1.66 -12.55 -17.16
C LEU A 235 1.87 -13.86 -16.41
N ARG A 236 2.56 -14.83 -17.01
CA ARG A 236 2.94 -16.07 -16.32
C ARG A 236 3.80 -15.80 -15.09
N ARG A 237 4.75 -14.86 -15.19
CA ARG A 237 5.59 -14.46 -14.07
C ARG A 237 4.77 -13.83 -12.95
N ILE A 238 3.80 -12.97 -13.27
CA ILE A 238 2.88 -12.40 -12.28
C ILE A 238 2.08 -13.51 -11.59
N ILE A 239 1.48 -14.44 -12.35
CA ILE A 239 0.75 -15.60 -11.79
C ILE A 239 1.67 -16.40 -10.85
N GLU A 240 2.86 -16.76 -11.30
CA GLU A 240 3.80 -17.60 -10.55
C GLU A 240 4.40 -16.90 -9.31
N THR A 241 4.26 -15.58 -9.18
CA THR A 241 4.68 -14.81 -8.01
C THR A 241 3.53 -14.59 -7.02
N PHE A 242 2.36 -14.18 -7.50
CA PHE A 242 1.22 -13.81 -6.64
C PHE A 242 0.39 -15.02 -6.18
N VAL A 243 0.03 -15.89 -7.12
CA VAL A 243 -0.95 -16.95 -6.89
C VAL A 243 -0.50 -18.00 -5.86
N PRO A 244 0.79 -18.40 -5.78
CA PRO A 244 1.22 -19.32 -4.73
C PRO A 244 0.92 -18.81 -3.32
N VAL A 245 1.07 -17.51 -3.08
CA VAL A 245 0.78 -16.90 -1.78
C VAL A 245 -0.69 -17.08 -1.40
N LEU A 246 -1.60 -16.90 -2.35
CA LEU A 246 -3.04 -17.10 -2.12
C LEU A 246 -3.39 -18.55 -1.81
N PHE A 247 -2.72 -19.52 -2.46
CA PHE A 247 -2.92 -20.94 -2.18
C PHE A 247 -2.29 -21.39 -0.85
N ALA A 248 -1.22 -20.73 -0.39
CA ALA A 248 -0.56 -21.06 0.86
C ALA A 248 -1.35 -20.60 2.10
N ARG A 249 -2.38 -19.76 1.91
CA ARG A 249 -3.26 -19.28 2.97
C ARG A 249 -4.14 -20.41 3.52
N ARG A 250 -4.21 -20.50 4.85
CA ARG A 250 -5.03 -21.52 5.55
C ARG A 250 -6.53 -21.23 5.50
N ASP A 251 -6.90 -19.95 5.43
CA ASP A 251 -8.29 -19.49 5.40
C ASP A 251 -8.90 -19.45 3.98
N ALA A 252 -8.07 -19.58 2.95
CA ALA A 252 -8.51 -19.54 1.56
C ALA A 252 -8.97 -20.92 1.08
N ASN A 253 -10.13 -20.99 0.42
CA ASN A 253 -10.55 -22.21 -0.26
C ASN A 253 -9.78 -22.35 -1.59
N ALA A 254 -8.80 -23.26 -1.62
CA ALA A 254 -7.95 -23.47 -2.79
C ALA A 254 -8.73 -23.77 -4.09
N ASN A 255 -9.86 -24.47 -4.03
CA ASN A 255 -10.64 -24.74 -5.23
C ASN A 255 -11.33 -23.47 -5.76
N LEU A 256 -11.85 -22.62 -4.86
CA LEU A 256 -12.44 -21.33 -5.26
C LEU A 256 -11.38 -20.36 -5.79
N VAL A 257 -10.19 -20.30 -5.19
CA VAL A 257 -9.06 -19.50 -5.70
C VAL A 257 -8.72 -19.95 -7.12
N HIS A 258 -8.58 -21.26 -7.34
CA HIS A 258 -8.25 -21.83 -8.65
C HIS A 258 -9.32 -21.46 -9.70
N VAL A 259 -10.59 -21.73 -9.42
CA VAL A 259 -11.69 -21.43 -10.36
C VAL A 259 -11.78 -19.94 -10.67
N SER A 260 -11.64 -19.08 -9.66
CA SER A 260 -11.70 -17.63 -9.85
C SER A 260 -10.58 -17.12 -10.77
N LEU A 261 -9.36 -17.65 -10.62
CA LEU A 261 -8.24 -17.28 -11.47
C LEU A 261 -8.37 -17.85 -12.89
N GLU A 262 -8.90 -19.07 -13.05
CA GLU A 262 -9.20 -19.64 -14.37
C GLU A 262 -10.27 -18.83 -15.12
N LEU A 263 -11.29 -18.34 -14.42
CA LEU A 263 -12.27 -17.41 -15.00
C LEU A 263 -11.60 -16.10 -15.45
N GLY A 264 -10.69 -15.56 -14.64
CA GLY A 264 -9.89 -14.39 -15.00
C GLY A 264 -9.03 -14.62 -16.26
N VAL A 265 -8.36 -15.78 -16.35
CA VAL A 265 -7.59 -16.17 -17.54
C VAL A 265 -8.48 -16.28 -18.77
N ALA A 266 -9.64 -16.93 -18.64
CA ALA A 266 -10.61 -17.04 -19.74
C ALA A 266 -11.06 -15.65 -20.22
N GLN A 267 -11.31 -14.72 -19.30
CA GLN A 267 -11.69 -13.34 -19.64
C GLN A 267 -10.57 -12.60 -20.38
N ILE A 268 -9.33 -12.68 -19.89
CA ILE A 268 -8.15 -12.07 -20.53
C ILE A 268 -8.01 -12.57 -21.98
N VAL A 269 -8.07 -13.89 -22.15
CA VAL A 269 -7.88 -14.54 -23.45
C VAL A 269 -9.03 -14.22 -24.42
N LYS A 270 -10.28 -14.20 -23.94
CA LYS A 270 -11.45 -13.84 -24.76
C LYS A 270 -11.45 -12.37 -25.18
N THR A 271 -10.94 -11.49 -24.32
CA THR A 271 -10.87 -10.05 -24.59
C THR A 271 -9.71 -9.72 -25.53
N GLY A 272 -8.55 -10.35 -25.33
CA GLY A 272 -7.35 -10.10 -26.14
C GLY A 272 -7.37 -10.76 -27.53
N PHE A 273 -8.11 -11.84 -27.71
CA PHE A 273 -8.15 -12.60 -28.96
C PHE A 273 -9.60 -12.86 -29.38
N GLN A 274 -10.00 -12.29 -30.51
CA GLN A 274 -11.35 -12.39 -31.06
C GLN A 274 -11.31 -12.97 -32.49
N PRO A 275 -11.03 -14.28 -32.65
CA PRO A 275 -10.89 -14.89 -33.97
C PRO A 275 -12.19 -14.76 -34.81
N GLU A 276 -13.34 -14.72 -34.15
CA GLU A 276 -14.67 -14.53 -34.77
C GLU A 276 -14.83 -13.14 -35.42
N GLN A 277 -14.09 -12.13 -34.95
CA GLN A 277 -14.15 -10.76 -35.47
C GLN A 277 -12.96 -10.43 -36.38
N ALA A 278 -12.00 -11.35 -36.50
CA ALA A 278 -10.80 -11.16 -37.29
C ALA A 278 -11.05 -11.40 -38.78
N HIS A 279 -10.13 -10.90 -39.61
CA HIS A 279 -10.13 -11.23 -41.03
C HIS A 279 -10.02 -12.77 -41.23
N PRO A 280 -10.74 -13.39 -42.18
CA PRO A 280 -10.77 -14.86 -42.33
C PRO A 280 -9.38 -15.51 -42.50
N MET A 281 -8.41 -14.80 -43.06
CA MET A 281 -7.03 -15.29 -43.21
C MET A 281 -6.21 -15.26 -41.90
N GLU A 282 -6.58 -14.41 -40.95
CA GLU A 282 -5.90 -14.26 -39.66
C GLU A 282 -6.59 -15.03 -38.53
N ALA A 283 -7.90 -15.30 -38.68
CA ALA A 283 -8.72 -16.01 -37.70
C ALA A 283 -8.12 -17.34 -37.22
N PRO A 284 -7.54 -18.22 -38.08
CA PRO A 284 -6.92 -19.46 -37.62
C PRO A 284 -5.72 -19.22 -36.70
N LYS A 285 -4.88 -18.23 -37.03
CA LYS A 285 -3.70 -17.88 -36.23
C LYS A 285 -4.08 -17.26 -34.90
N ILE A 286 -5.07 -16.36 -34.90
CA ILE A 286 -5.60 -15.75 -33.67
C ILE A 286 -6.21 -16.80 -32.75
N ALA A 287 -6.91 -17.80 -33.30
CA ALA A 287 -7.45 -18.92 -32.53
C ALA A 287 -6.34 -19.82 -31.94
N GLU A 288 -5.26 -20.06 -32.70
CA GLU A 288 -4.08 -20.78 -32.21
C GLU A 288 -3.41 -20.02 -31.05
N ASP A 289 -3.18 -18.71 -31.21
CA ASP A 289 -2.62 -17.84 -30.17
C ASP A 289 -3.52 -17.79 -28.93
N GLN A 290 -4.85 -17.71 -29.12
CA GLN A 290 -5.84 -17.76 -28.05
C GLN A 290 -5.72 -19.05 -27.22
N ALA A 291 -5.66 -20.21 -27.90
CA ALA A 291 -5.51 -21.52 -27.26
C ALA A 291 -4.16 -21.64 -26.54
N LEU A 292 -3.08 -21.14 -27.16
CA LEU A 292 -1.73 -21.09 -26.61
C LEU A 292 -1.71 -20.32 -25.29
N TRP A 293 -2.23 -19.09 -25.29
CA TRP A 293 -2.28 -18.24 -24.10
C TRP A 293 -3.08 -18.87 -22.97
N ARG A 294 -4.29 -19.39 -23.26
CA ARG A 294 -5.10 -20.09 -22.26
C ARG A 294 -4.34 -21.24 -21.63
N ARG A 295 -3.76 -22.13 -22.46
CA ARG A 295 -3.01 -23.30 -21.98
C ARG A 295 -1.87 -22.90 -21.06
N PHE A 296 -1.09 -21.90 -21.44
CA PHE A 296 0.08 -21.49 -20.65
C PHE A 296 -0.27 -20.75 -19.36
N LEU A 297 -1.28 -19.88 -19.38
CA LEU A 297 -1.71 -19.17 -18.18
C LEU A 297 -2.37 -20.13 -17.17
N SER A 298 -3.25 -21.02 -17.62
CA SER A 298 -3.83 -22.08 -16.78
C SER A 298 -2.74 -22.99 -16.21
N ALA A 299 -1.78 -23.42 -17.03
CA ALA A 299 -0.64 -24.23 -16.55
C ALA A 299 0.17 -23.50 -15.45
N SER A 300 0.34 -22.18 -15.53
CA SER A 300 0.98 -21.39 -14.48
C SER A 300 0.15 -21.33 -13.19
N ILE A 301 -1.19 -21.37 -13.24
CA ILE A 301 -2.05 -21.51 -12.05
C ILE A 301 -1.86 -22.89 -11.39
N PHE A 302 -1.83 -23.97 -12.16
CA PHE A 302 -1.53 -25.31 -11.63
C PHE A 302 -0.15 -25.38 -10.99
N LYS A 303 0.86 -24.81 -11.66
CA LYS A 303 2.21 -24.69 -11.10
C LYS A 303 2.20 -23.91 -9.80
N ALA A 304 1.48 -22.79 -9.73
CA ALA A 304 1.40 -21.97 -8.52
C ALA A 304 0.81 -22.74 -7.33
N ARG A 305 -0.20 -23.59 -7.57
CA ARG A 305 -0.78 -24.47 -6.54
C ARG A 305 0.26 -25.46 -6.00
N ARG A 306 1.10 -26.02 -6.87
CA ARG A 306 2.19 -26.91 -6.47
C ARG A 306 3.26 -26.18 -5.64
N LEU A 307 3.64 -24.97 -6.06
CA LEU A 307 4.61 -24.15 -5.33
C LEU A 307 4.13 -23.81 -3.91
N ALA A 308 2.83 -23.62 -3.72
CA ALA A 308 2.25 -23.35 -2.40
C ALA A 308 2.36 -24.54 -1.42
N THR A 309 2.48 -25.78 -1.94
CA THR A 309 2.72 -26.97 -1.11
C THR A 309 4.20 -27.24 -0.86
N GLU A 310 5.07 -26.75 -1.75
CA GLU A 310 6.52 -27.02 -1.72
C GLU A 310 7.30 -25.98 -0.92
N GLN A 311 6.75 -24.77 -0.73
CA GLN A 311 7.48 -23.63 -0.19
C GLN A 311 6.72 -22.93 0.94
N THR A 312 7.49 -22.31 1.84
CA THR A 312 6.93 -21.50 2.93
C THR A 312 6.41 -20.16 2.43
N VAL A 313 5.51 -19.54 3.21
CA VAL A 313 4.99 -18.19 2.89
C VAL A 313 6.11 -17.17 2.80
N ASP A 314 7.14 -17.26 3.64
CA ASP A 314 8.27 -16.32 3.61
C ASP A 314 9.13 -16.48 2.35
N GLU A 315 9.37 -17.72 1.91
CA GLU A 315 10.06 -17.99 0.64
C GLU A 315 9.26 -17.45 -0.54
N LEU A 316 7.95 -17.70 -0.56
CA LEU A 316 7.05 -17.20 -1.61
C LEU A 316 7.01 -15.66 -1.63
N ALA A 317 6.97 -15.02 -0.45
CA ALA A 317 6.94 -13.57 -0.33
C ALA A 317 8.29 -12.88 -0.63
N SER A 318 9.40 -13.62 -0.64
CA SER A 318 10.71 -13.11 -1.05
C SER A 318 10.98 -13.14 -2.55
N ARG A 319 10.07 -13.70 -3.35
CA ARG A 319 10.26 -13.84 -4.80
C ARG A 319 10.29 -12.49 -5.50
N SER A 320 11.24 -12.33 -6.42
CA SER A 320 11.30 -11.19 -7.32
C SER A 320 10.30 -11.34 -8.47
N LEU A 321 9.63 -10.23 -8.80
CA LEU A 321 8.72 -10.19 -9.95
C LEU A 321 9.49 -10.06 -11.28
N ASN A 322 10.51 -9.18 -11.33
CA ASN A 322 11.33 -8.94 -12.53
C ASN A 322 10.51 -8.67 -13.79
N VAL A 323 9.41 -7.92 -13.67
CA VAL A 323 8.60 -7.46 -14.82
C VAL A 323 8.75 -5.95 -14.89
N ALA A 324 9.17 -5.45 -16.06
CA ALA A 324 9.43 -4.04 -16.29
C ALA A 324 8.75 -3.56 -17.58
N PRO A 325 8.34 -2.29 -17.66
CA PRO A 325 7.84 -1.70 -18.89
C PRO A 325 8.99 -1.46 -19.86
N VAL A 326 8.72 -1.71 -21.13
CA VAL A 326 9.53 -1.27 -22.26
C VAL A 326 8.69 -0.30 -23.08
N TYR A 327 9.17 0.93 -23.22
CA TYR A 327 8.47 1.99 -23.96
C TYR A 327 8.89 1.93 -25.44
N CYS A 328 8.22 1.08 -26.21
CA CYS A 328 8.45 0.94 -27.66
C CYS A 328 7.26 1.42 -28.53
N CYS A 329 6.11 1.71 -27.91
CA CYS A 329 4.86 2.06 -28.59
C CYS A 329 4.16 3.25 -27.89
N VAL A 330 2.93 3.56 -28.28
CA VAL A 330 2.08 4.61 -27.66
C VAL A 330 1.86 4.37 -26.14
N GLY A 331 2.06 3.14 -25.67
CA GLY A 331 2.03 2.77 -24.25
C GLY A 331 3.17 1.82 -23.85
N PRO A 332 3.33 1.56 -22.53
CA PRO A 332 4.31 0.60 -22.03
C PRO A 332 3.98 -0.81 -22.52
N MET A 333 5.00 -1.63 -22.76
CA MET A 333 4.86 -3.08 -22.97
C MET A 333 5.58 -3.81 -21.85
N TYR A 334 4.89 -4.64 -21.08
CA TYR A 334 5.50 -5.31 -19.92
C TYR A 334 6.19 -6.61 -20.32
N ARG A 335 7.49 -6.72 -19.99
CA ARG A 335 8.34 -7.89 -20.28
C ARG A 335 9.11 -8.33 -19.05
N ILE A 336 9.55 -9.60 -19.05
CA ILE A 336 10.48 -10.08 -18.04
C ILE A 336 11.84 -9.40 -18.27
N ASN A 337 12.40 -8.82 -17.21
CA ASN A 337 13.76 -8.28 -17.23
C ASN A 337 14.75 -9.41 -16.86
N GLU A 338 15.47 -9.92 -17.86
CA GLU A 338 16.43 -11.02 -17.68
C GLU A 338 17.77 -10.58 -17.07
N ALA A 339 18.04 -9.28 -16.99
CA ALA A 339 19.29 -8.73 -16.44
C ALA A 339 19.51 -9.03 -14.94
N ALA A 340 18.48 -9.50 -14.22
CA ALA A 340 18.60 -9.87 -12.80
C ALA A 340 19.31 -11.21 -12.55
N LYS A 341 19.69 -11.98 -13.59
CA LYS A 341 20.45 -13.23 -13.41
C LYS A 341 21.97 -13.03 -13.27
N SER A 342 22.52 -11.87 -13.59
CA SER A 342 23.98 -11.63 -13.58
C SER A 342 24.54 -11.00 -12.30
N GLY A 343 23.73 -10.85 -11.24
CA GLY A 343 24.15 -10.20 -9.98
C GLY A 343 24.64 -11.12 -8.86
N GLN A 344 24.51 -12.44 -9.00
CA GLN A 344 25.06 -13.39 -8.03
C GLN A 344 26.45 -13.85 -8.47
N LEU A 345 27.48 -13.04 -8.20
CA LEU A 345 28.87 -13.42 -7.89
C LEU A 345 29.76 -12.17 -7.90
N LYS A 346 29.82 -11.50 -6.76
CA LYS A 346 31.03 -10.89 -6.18
C LYS A 346 30.70 -10.51 -4.74
N GLN A 347 30.96 -11.48 -3.86
CA GLN A 347 31.01 -11.25 -2.41
C GLN A 347 32.21 -10.34 -2.10
N ILE A 348 32.01 -9.50 -1.07
CA ILE A 348 33.08 -8.89 -0.27
C ILE A 348 33.86 -10.01 0.43
#